data_AF-A0A9D6QI21-F1
#
_entry.id   AF-A0A9D6QI21-F1
#
_cell.length_a   1.000
_cell.length_b   1.000
_cell.length_c   1.000
_cell.angle_alpha   90.00
_cell.angle_beta   90.00
_cell.angle_gamma   90.00
#
_symmetry.space_group_name_H-M   'P 1'
#
loop_
_entity.id
_entity.type
_entity.pdbx_description
1 polymer ?
#
loop_
_entity_poly.entity_id
_entity_poly.type
_entity_poly.pdbx_seq_one_letter_code
_entity_poly.pdbx_strand_id
1 'polypeptide(L)'
;MDLSAIMKKYAAETGAQYTQYDPLQSIIIAPVPGGRFQTVMGVITENELYKRKLISLSSKVCAVKPDIDYKMLLDQTAFFNYCRFVIRDNYLQVEAVASLIGISEETVKEMVQEVAN
;
A
#
# COMPACT_ATOMS: atom_id res chain seq x y z
N MET A 1 -5.71 6.81 15.08
CA MET A 1 -4.56 7.00 14.17
C MET A 1 -5.03 7.83 12.99
N ASP A 2 -4.22 8.80 12.55
CA ASP A 2 -4.53 9.69 11.43
C ASP A 2 -3.65 9.32 10.23
N LEU A 3 -4.27 8.69 9.22
CA LEU A 3 -3.57 8.23 8.02
C LEU A 3 -2.91 9.39 7.28
N SER A 4 -3.64 10.49 7.10
CA SER A 4 -3.17 11.66 6.37
C SER A 4 -1.95 12.30 7.02
N ALA A 5 -1.94 12.37 8.36
CA ALA A 5 -0.78 12.87 9.10
C ALA A 5 0.46 11.98 8.91
N ILE A 6 0.30 10.66 9.00
CA ILE A 6 1.40 9.70 8.81
C ILE A 6 1.95 9.77 7.39
N MET A 7 1.06 9.77 6.39
CA MET A 7 1.41 9.83 4.98
C MET A 7 2.14 11.12 4.62
N LYS A 8 1.67 12.26 5.16
CA LYS A 8 2.32 13.56 4.99
C LYS A 8 3.71 13.59 5.62
N LYS A 9 3.87 12.98 6.80
CA LYS A 9 5.17 12.90 7.49
C LYS A 9 6.15 12.00 6.73
N TYR A 10 5.70 10.82 6.29
CA TYR A 10 6.51 9.94 5.43
C TYR A 10 6.98 10.65 4.16
N ALA A 11 6.10 11.41 3.51
CA ALA A 11 6.44 12.14 2.30
C ALA A 11 7.52 13.22 2.54
N ALA A 12 7.43 13.94 3.66
CA ALA A 12 8.45 14.91 4.05
C ALA A 12 9.81 14.25 4.36
N GLU A 13 9.81 13.06 4.97
CA GLU A 13 11.03 12.32 5.33
C GLU A 13 11.73 11.69 4.10
N THR A 14 10.96 11.26 3.10
CA THR A 14 11.46 10.50 1.94
C THR A 14 11.59 11.33 0.66
N GLY A 15 11.15 12.59 0.68
CA GLY A 15 11.04 13.41 -0.52
C GLY A 15 9.93 12.97 -1.49
N ALA A 16 8.98 12.15 -1.02
CA ALA A 16 7.81 11.75 -1.78
C ALA A 16 6.81 12.90 -1.91
N GLN A 17 5.92 12.80 -2.90
CA GLN A 17 4.79 13.74 -3.03
C GLN A 17 3.57 13.17 -2.33
N TYR A 18 2.88 13.98 -1.54
CA TYR A 18 1.64 13.61 -0.86
C TYR A 18 0.47 14.41 -1.43
N THR A 19 -0.63 13.73 -1.73
CA THR A 19 -1.91 14.33 -2.09
C THR A 19 -3.00 13.72 -1.24
N GLN A 20 -3.70 14.56 -0.48
CA GLN A 20 -4.92 14.13 0.19
C GLN A 20 -6.07 14.14 -0.80
N TYR A 21 -6.75 13.01 -0.96
CA TYR A 21 -7.96 12.95 -1.78
C TYR A 21 -9.19 13.25 -0.91
N ASP A 22 -9.29 12.57 0.24
CA ASP A 22 -10.31 12.82 1.26
C ASP A 22 -9.80 12.39 2.66
N PRO A 23 -10.59 12.47 3.75
CA PRO A 23 -10.14 12.10 5.10
C PRO A 23 -9.82 10.60 5.29
N LEU A 24 -10.32 9.72 4.43
CA LEU A 24 -10.13 8.27 4.48
C LEU A 24 -9.18 7.78 3.40
N GLN A 25 -8.95 8.57 2.35
CA GLN A 25 -8.14 8.24 1.19
C GLN A 25 -6.99 9.23 0.99
N SER A 26 -5.78 8.69 0.93
CA SER A 26 -4.54 9.45 0.75
C SER A 26 -3.70 8.81 -0.34
N ILE A 27 -3.01 9.64 -1.13
CA ILE A 27 -2.13 9.18 -2.21
C ILE A 27 -0.72 9.70 -1.94
N ILE A 28 0.26 8.82 -2.06
CA ILE A 28 1.68 9.14 -2.06
C ILE A 28 2.30 8.73 -3.39
N ILE A 29 3.20 9.56 -3.91
CA ILE A 29 4.09 9.23 -5.02
C ILE A 29 5.50 9.14 -4.45
N ALA A 30 5.94 7.91 -4.15
CA ALA A 30 7.22 7.64 -3.51
C ALA A 30 8.32 7.43 -4.56
N PRO A 31 9.50 8.05 -4.40
CA PRO A 31 10.66 7.74 -5.23
C PRO A 31 11.18 6.34 -4.88
N VAL A 32 11.50 5.55 -5.89
CA VAL A 32 12.08 4.21 -5.73
C VAL A 32 13.38 4.09 -6.54
N PRO A 33 14.26 3.12 -6.22
CA PRO A 33 15.55 3.00 -6.89
C PRO A 33 15.44 2.95 -8.43
N GLY A 34 16.43 3.56 -9.09
CA GLY A 34 16.47 3.69 -10.55
C GLY A 34 15.73 4.90 -11.10
N GLY A 35 15.44 5.93 -10.27
CA GLY A 35 14.78 7.16 -10.72
C GLY A 35 13.31 6.98 -11.09
N ARG A 36 12.69 5.89 -10.60
CA ARG A 36 11.28 5.59 -10.82
C ARG A 36 10.46 6.18 -9.68
N PHE A 37 9.16 6.31 -9.91
CA PHE A 37 8.19 6.74 -8.91
C PHE A 37 7.07 5.73 -8.85
N GLN A 38 6.66 5.37 -7.64
CA GLN A 38 5.54 4.46 -7.42
C GLN A 38 4.42 5.18 -6.67
N THR A 39 3.19 5.03 -7.18
CA THR A 39 2.01 5.60 -6.53
C THR A 39 1.44 4.62 -5.51
N VAL A 40 1.41 5.00 -4.25
CA VAL A 40 0.79 4.24 -3.16
C VAL A 40 -0.50 4.92 -2.75
N MET A 41 -1.60 4.16 -2.75
CA MET A 41 -2.90 4.61 -2.29
C MET A 41 -3.18 4.00 -0.92
N GLY A 42 -3.40 4.85 0.07
CA GLY A 42 -3.84 4.46 1.40
C GLY A 42 -5.33 4.72 1.59
N VAL A 43 -6.06 3.74 2.11
CA VAL A 43 -7.49 3.83 2.41
C VAL A 43 -7.77 3.27 3.80
N ILE A 44 -8.53 4.01 4.60
CA ILE A 44 -9.15 3.46 5.81
C ILE A 44 -10.52 2.91 5.44
N THR A 45 -10.73 1.62 5.66
CA THR A 45 -12.02 0.96 5.43
C THR A 45 -12.49 0.25 6.70
N GLU A 46 -13.79 0.01 6.80
CA GLU A 46 -14.34 -0.89 7.82
C GLU A 46 -14.64 -2.24 7.17
N ASN A 47 -14.09 -3.30 7.75
CA ASN A 47 -14.41 -4.65 7.30
C ASN A 47 -15.83 -5.01 7.72
N GLU A 48 -16.70 -5.30 6.75
CA GLU A 48 -18.13 -5.55 7.01
C GLU A 48 -18.40 -6.80 7.85
N LEU A 49 -17.58 -7.84 7.67
CA LEU A 49 -17.72 -9.14 8.34
C LEU A 49 -17.27 -9.07 9.80
N TYR A 50 -16.18 -8.35 10.08
CA TYR A 50 -15.54 -8.32 11.39
C TYR A 50 -15.76 -7.02 12.17
N LYS A 51 -16.40 -6.01 11.57
CA LYS A 51 -16.63 -4.68 12.15
C LYS A 51 -15.35 -4.04 12.71
N ARG A 52 -14.27 -4.16 11.93
CA ARG A 52 -12.94 -3.65 12.28
C ARG A 52 -12.48 -2.62 11.28
N LYS A 53 -11.95 -1.51 11.77
CA LYS A 53 -11.27 -0.53 10.92
C LYS A 53 -9.89 -1.05 10.52
N LEU A 54 -9.65 -1.05 9.22
CA LEU A 54 -8.41 -1.50 8.60
C LEU A 54 -7.80 -0.34 7.83
N ILE A 55 -6.48 -0.32 7.80
CA ILE A 55 -5.70 0.44 6.82
C ILE A 55 -5.34 -0.50 5.68
N SER A 56 -5.60 -0.07 4.45
CA SER A 56 -5.17 -0.75 3.23
C SER A 56 -4.24 0.18 2.47
N LEU A 57 -3.07 -0.31 2.10
CA LEU A 57 -2.10 0.38 1.26
C LEU A 57 -1.96 -0.44 -0.01
N SER A 58 -2.12 0.16 -1.18
CA SER A 58 -1.97 -0.57 -2.42
C SER A 58 -1.30 0.24 -3.52
N SER A 59 -0.69 -0.48 -4.46
CA SER A 59 -0.10 0.08 -5.65
C SER A 59 -0.36 -0.79 -6.87
N LYS A 60 -0.70 -0.17 -8.00
CA LYS A 60 -0.91 -0.88 -9.27
C LYS A 60 0.43 -1.24 -9.90
N VAL A 61 0.57 -2.49 -10.31
CA VAL A 61 1.76 -2.99 -11.01
C VAL A 61 1.51 -3.00 -12.52
N CYS A 62 0.52 -3.77 -12.98
CA CYS A 62 0.19 -3.89 -14.39
C CYS A 62 -1.25 -4.38 -14.58
N ALA A 63 -1.80 -4.21 -15.80
CA ALA A 63 -3.05 -4.85 -16.16
C ALA A 63 -2.85 -6.38 -16.21
N VAL A 64 -3.87 -7.12 -15.78
CA VAL A 64 -3.87 -8.58 -15.83
C VAL A 64 -3.76 -9.05 -17.27
N LYS A 65 -2.90 -10.04 -17.49
CA LYS A 65 -2.69 -10.70 -18.78
C LYS A 65 -2.60 -12.22 -18.60
N PRO A 66 -2.93 -13.02 -19.62
CA PRO A 66 -2.91 -14.49 -19.52
C PRO A 66 -1.53 -15.10 -19.27
N ASP A 67 -0.45 -14.36 -19.55
CA ASP A 67 0.95 -14.78 -19.45
C ASP A 67 1.59 -14.48 -18.08
N ILE A 68 0.83 -13.94 -17.13
CA ILE A 68 1.33 -13.70 -15.78
C ILE A 68 1.55 -15.04 -15.06
N ASP A 69 2.77 -15.28 -14.60
CA ASP A 69 3.09 -16.41 -13.72
C ASP A 69 2.61 -16.15 -12.29
N TYR A 70 1.36 -16.50 -12.01
CA TYR A 70 0.78 -16.34 -10.68
C TYR A 70 1.43 -17.23 -9.62
N LYS A 71 1.99 -18.39 -10.00
CA LYS A 71 2.67 -19.26 -9.05
C LYS A 71 3.91 -18.57 -8.53
N MET A 72 4.74 -18.03 -9.44
CA MET A 72 5.92 -17.24 -9.06
C MET A 72 5.55 -16.06 -8.16
N LEU A 73 4.48 -15.32 -8.48
CA LEU A 73 4.04 -14.20 -7.64
C LEU A 73 3.63 -14.65 -6.24
N LEU A 74 2.89 -15.76 -6.12
CA LEU A 74 2.51 -16.31 -4.82
C LEU A 74 3.73 -16.79 -4.03
N ASP A 75 4.68 -17.48 -4.68
CA ASP A 75 5.93 -17.89 -4.05
C ASP A 75 6.73 -16.66 -3.56
N GLN A 76 6.72 -15.57 -4.32
CA GLN A 76 7.40 -14.32 -3.95
C GLN A 76 6.80 -13.66 -2.70
N THR A 77 5.50 -13.86 -2.41
CA THR A 77 4.87 -13.28 -1.22
C THR A 77 5.47 -13.79 0.09
N ALA A 78 6.12 -14.95 0.08
CA ALA A 78 6.82 -15.49 1.26
C ALA A 78 8.01 -14.63 1.71
N PHE A 79 8.50 -13.73 0.85
CA PHE A 79 9.61 -12.82 1.16
C PHE A 79 9.16 -11.43 1.62
N PHE A 80 7.85 -11.14 1.58
CA PHE A 80 7.30 -9.86 2.03
C PHE A 80 6.97 -9.91 3.52
N ASN A 81 7.17 -8.78 4.20
CA ASN A 81 6.85 -8.66 5.62
C ASN A 81 5.37 -8.33 5.83
N TYR A 82 4.83 -7.47 4.97
CA TYR A 82 3.48 -6.92 5.10
C TYR A 82 2.64 -7.08 3.84
N CYS A 83 3.29 -7.12 2.69
CA CYS A 83 2.63 -7.07 1.39
C CYS A 83 2.20 -8.44 0.86
N ARG A 84 1.26 -8.42 -0.06
CA ARG A 84 0.86 -9.55 -0.91
C ARG A 84 0.47 -9.05 -2.29
N PHE A 85 0.50 -9.94 -3.28
CA PHE A 85 -0.11 -9.65 -4.57
C PHE A 85 -1.62 -9.90 -4.52
N VAL A 86 -2.38 -8.98 -5.12
CA VAL A 86 -3.84 -9.10 -5.28
C VAL A 86 -4.24 -8.71 -6.70
N ILE A 87 -5.36 -9.26 -7.17
CA ILE A 87 -5.99 -8.83 -8.41
C ILE A 87 -7.23 -8.03 -8.04
N ARG A 88 -7.30 -6.78 -8.50
CA ARG A 88 -8.48 -5.92 -8.33
C ARG A 88 -8.65 -5.04 -9.55
N ASP A 89 -9.90 -4.94 -10.03
CA ASP A 89 -10.28 -4.16 -11.22
C ASP A 89 -9.47 -4.50 -12.47
N ASN A 90 -9.16 -5.79 -12.67
CA ASN A 90 -8.33 -6.30 -13.77
C ASN A 90 -6.88 -5.77 -13.77
N TYR A 91 -6.37 -5.32 -12.63
CA TYR A 91 -4.96 -5.01 -12.40
C TYR A 91 -4.35 -5.92 -11.35
N LEU A 92 -3.11 -6.36 -11.59
CA LEU A 92 -2.23 -6.87 -10.55
C LEU A 92 -1.78 -5.69 -9.68
N GLN A 93 -1.92 -5.85 -8.38
CA GLN A 93 -1.55 -4.85 -7.38
C GLN A 93 -0.73 -5.50 -6.28
N VAL A 94 0.14 -4.71 -5.64
CA VAL A 94 0.72 -5.03 -4.34
C VAL A 94 -0.15 -4.38 -3.28
N GLU A 95 -0.51 -5.11 -2.23
CA GLU A 95 -1.36 -4.62 -1.15
C GLU A 95 -0.79 -5.03 0.21
N ALA A 96 -0.80 -4.09 1.16
CA ALA A 96 -0.60 -4.35 2.58
C ALA A 96 -1.86 -3.93 3.36
N VAL A 97 -2.32 -4.79 4.28
CA VAL A 97 -3.52 -4.53 5.09
C VAL A 97 -3.23 -4.81 6.55
N ALA A 98 -3.59 -3.86 7.42
CA ALA A 98 -3.44 -4.02 8.86
C ALA A 98 -4.66 -3.49 9.62
N SER A 99 -4.84 -3.97 10.85
CA SER A 99 -5.83 -3.38 11.74
C SER A 99 -5.34 -2.03 12.25
N LEU A 100 -6.23 -1.04 12.33
CA LEU A 100 -5.93 0.22 13.02
C LEU A 100 -5.74 0.04 14.54
N ILE A 101 -6.15 -1.10 15.09
CA ILE A 101 -5.98 -1.41 16.51
C ILE A 101 -4.57 -1.98 16.70
N GLY A 102 -3.74 -1.26 17.45
CA GLY A 102 -2.43 -1.74 17.89
C GLY A 102 -1.28 -1.61 16.89
N ILE A 103 -1.53 -1.11 15.67
CA ILE A 103 -0.46 -0.78 14.73
C ILE A 103 0.27 0.51 15.16
N SER A 104 1.58 0.58 14.97
CA SER A 104 2.38 1.80 15.20
C SER A 104 2.49 2.64 13.92
N GLU A 105 2.87 3.91 14.07
CA GLU A 105 3.16 4.77 12.92
C GLU A 105 4.33 4.22 12.09
N GLU A 106 5.38 3.73 12.75
CA GLU A 106 6.56 3.16 12.11
C GLU A 106 6.18 1.96 11.23
N THR A 107 5.35 1.05 11.72
CA THR A 107 4.87 -0.08 10.93
C THR A 107 4.10 0.38 9.69
N VAL A 108 3.26 1.41 9.79
CA VAL A 108 2.55 1.96 8.62
C VAL A 108 3.55 2.51 7.59
N LYS A 109 4.61 3.21 8.02
CA LYS A 109 5.64 3.72 7.12
C LYS A 109 6.42 2.59 6.43
N GLU A 110 6.76 1.53 7.16
CA GLU A 110 7.40 0.34 6.59
C GLU A 110 6.49 -0.33 5.56
N MET A 111 5.19 -0.46 5.85
CA MET A 111 4.22 -0.98 4.88
C MET A 111 4.13 -0.10 3.62
N VAL A 112 4.14 1.24 3.75
CA VAL A 112 4.17 2.14 2.58
C VAL A 112 5.42 1.92 1.74
N GLN A 113 6.57 1.83 2.38
CA GLN A 113 7.84 1.62 1.71
C GLN A 113 7.87 0.28 0.96
N GLU A 114 7.36 -0.79 1.59
CA GLU A 114 7.31 -2.12 0.97
C GLU A 114 6.32 -2.17 -0.20
N VAL A 115 5.17 -1.51 -0.10
CA VAL A 115 4.20 -1.39 -1.23
C VAL A 115 4.76 -0.57 -2.40
N ALA A 116 5.64 0.39 -2.12
CA ALA A 116 6.25 1.23 -3.16
C ALA A 116 7.35 0.52 -3.96
N ASN A 117 8.13 -0.37 -3.33
CA ASN A 117 9.32 -1.00 -3.93
C ASN A 117 9.00 -2.04 -5.01
#